data_AF-A0A7W4ISY7-F1
#
_entry.id   AF-A0A7W4ISY7-F1
#
_cell.length_a   1.000
_cell.length_b   1.000
_cell.length_c   1.000
_cell.angle_alpha   90.00
_cell.angle_beta   90.00
_cell.angle_gamma   90.00
#
_symmetry.space_group_name_H-M   'P 1'
#
loop_
_entity.id
_entity.type
_entity.pdbx_description
1 polymer ?
#
loop_
_entity_poly.entity_id
_entity_poly.type
_entity_poly.pdbx_seq_one_letter_code
_entity_poly.pdbx_strand_id
1 'polypeptide(L)'
;MRAAAAGLLAASLTLAACAPAPPDRLATGAPACARFGARPGIEISLLFGRTRPDGSPVTDAQWHDFLARSVTPRFPDGLSVFQASGQWRDRTSQQVTSEPSRIVWIAAEADTPDLAVRLDAIRAEYRRAFQQQSVGLVIRADCQAF
;
A
#
# COMPACT_ATOMS: atom_id res chain seq x y z
N MET A 1 -73.00 -19.82 -21.96
CA MET A 1 -73.23 -18.89 -20.83
C MET A 1 -71.98 -18.86 -19.97
N ARG A 2 -71.51 -17.66 -19.64
CA ARG A 2 -70.19 -17.32 -19.10
C ARG A 2 -70.07 -17.67 -17.61
N ALA A 3 -68.94 -18.20 -17.17
CA ALA A 3 -68.52 -18.18 -15.76
C ALA A 3 -67.06 -17.68 -15.70
N ALA A 4 -66.87 -16.59 -14.97
CA ALA A 4 -65.63 -15.82 -14.89
C ALA A 4 -64.59 -16.52 -14.01
N ALA A 5 -63.36 -16.64 -14.50
CA ALA A 5 -62.21 -16.97 -13.68
C ALA A 5 -61.52 -15.65 -13.27
N ALA A 6 -61.64 -15.29 -12.00
CA ALA A 6 -60.97 -14.16 -11.40
C ALA A 6 -59.46 -14.44 -11.33
N GLY A 7 -58.68 -13.78 -12.19
CA GLY A 7 -57.21 -13.82 -12.12
C GLY A 7 -56.72 -12.97 -10.96
N LEU A 8 -56.17 -13.60 -9.91
CA LEU A 8 -55.38 -12.89 -8.90
C LEU A 8 -54.06 -12.44 -9.54
N LEU A 9 -53.93 -11.13 -9.80
CA LEU A 9 -52.65 -10.49 -10.07
C LEU A 9 -51.90 -10.32 -8.74
N ALA A 10 -50.99 -11.25 -8.46
CA ALA A 10 -50.02 -11.09 -7.38
C ALA A 10 -48.97 -10.06 -7.82
N ALA A 11 -49.10 -8.81 -7.36
CA ALA A 11 -48.09 -7.77 -7.54
C ALA A 11 -46.93 -8.01 -6.56
N SER A 12 -45.90 -8.70 -7.02
CA SER A 12 -44.64 -8.89 -6.30
C SER A 12 -43.85 -7.58 -6.31
N LEU A 13 -44.06 -6.70 -5.33
CA LEU A 13 -43.15 -5.58 -5.06
C LEU A 13 -41.80 -6.16 -4.59
N THR A 14 -40.81 -6.20 -5.47
CA THR A 14 -39.42 -6.47 -5.09
C THR A 14 -38.87 -5.24 -4.37
N LEU A 15 -38.79 -5.31 -3.03
CA LEU A 15 -37.99 -4.37 -2.26
C LEU A 15 -36.53 -4.52 -2.69
N ALA A 16 -36.02 -3.52 -3.41
CA ALA A 16 -34.58 -3.38 -3.65
C ALA A 16 -33.89 -3.24 -2.29
N ALA A 17 -33.09 -4.24 -1.96
CA ALA A 17 -32.32 -4.31 -0.74
C ALA A 17 -31.41 -3.07 -0.61
N CYS A 18 -31.58 -2.30 0.48
CA CYS A 18 -30.50 -1.48 1.00
C CYS A 18 -29.42 -2.44 1.51
N ALA A 19 -28.48 -2.83 0.64
CA ALA A 19 -27.25 -3.44 1.12
C ALA A 19 -26.47 -2.33 1.86
N PRO A 20 -26.20 -2.47 3.17
CA PRO A 20 -25.27 -1.56 3.83
C PRO A 20 -23.93 -1.67 3.10
N ALA A 21 -23.35 -0.53 2.74
CA ALA A 21 -21.98 -0.50 2.24
C ALA A 21 -21.09 -1.25 3.24
N PRO A 22 -20.15 -2.10 2.77
CA PRO A 22 -19.24 -2.78 3.67
C PRO A 22 -18.58 -1.74 4.59
N PRO A 23 -18.51 -1.98 5.91
CA PRO A 23 -17.88 -1.04 6.82
C PRO A 23 -16.47 -0.77 6.30
N ASP A 24 -16.15 0.51 6.15
CA ASP A 24 -14.82 0.95 5.77
C ASP A 24 -13.85 0.43 6.84
N ARG A 25 -13.10 -0.62 6.52
CA ARG A 25 -12.29 -1.37 7.51
C ARG A 25 -11.22 -0.48 8.13
N LEU A 26 -10.91 0.65 7.51
CA LEU A 26 -10.04 1.70 8.02
C LEU A 26 -10.67 2.47 9.20
N ALA A 27 -11.99 2.63 9.22
CA ALA A 27 -12.70 3.39 10.26
C ALA A 27 -12.83 2.62 11.59
N THR A 28 -12.69 1.29 11.58
CA THR A 28 -12.85 0.42 12.77
C THR A 28 -11.82 0.68 13.89
N GLY A 29 -10.77 1.46 13.63
CA GLY A 29 -9.74 1.83 14.61
C GLY A 29 -9.97 3.15 15.35
N ALA A 30 -10.93 3.98 14.93
CA ALA A 30 -11.08 5.35 15.43
C ALA A 30 -11.23 5.47 16.97
N PRO A 31 -12.01 4.63 17.68
CA PRO A 31 -12.13 4.70 19.13
C PRO A 31 -10.83 4.32 19.87
N ALA A 32 -10.07 3.38 19.30
CA ALA A 32 -8.80 2.94 19.87
C ALA A 32 -7.72 4.02 19.74
N CYS A 33 -7.66 4.70 18.59
CA CYS A 33 -6.72 5.80 18.38
C CYS A 33 -7.01 6.97 19.33
N ALA A 34 -8.28 7.37 19.45
CA ALA A 34 -8.69 8.49 20.29
C ALA A 34 -8.27 8.33 21.77
N ARG A 35 -8.26 7.09 22.29
CA ARG A 35 -7.82 6.79 23.67
C ARG A 35 -6.39 7.27 23.95
N PHE A 36 -5.53 7.28 22.94
CA PHE A 36 -4.12 7.67 23.06
C PHE A 36 -3.85 9.06 22.46
N GLY A 37 -4.88 9.86 22.18
CA GLY A 37 -4.73 11.15 21.49
C GLY A 37 -4.23 11.01 20.04
N ALA A 38 -4.30 9.80 19.48
CA ALA A 38 -3.88 9.49 18.12
C ALA A 38 -5.05 9.63 17.14
N ARG A 39 -4.73 9.78 15.86
CA ARG A 39 -5.68 9.80 14.75
C ARG A 39 -5.51 8.55 13.89
N PRO A 40 -6.57 8.05 13.25
CA PRO A 40 -6.44 7.00 12.23
C PRO A 40 -5.51 7.46 11.10
N GLY A 41 -4.61 6.58 10.68
CA GLY A 41 -3.73 6.82 9.55
C GLY A 41 -3.38 5.52 8.83
N ILE A 42 -2.39 5.61 7.95
CA ILE A 42 -1.76 4.44 7.34
C ILE A 42 -0.25 4.49 7.51
N GLU A 43 0.31 3.32 7.81
CA GLU A 43 1.72 3.08 7.66
C GLU A 43 1.99 2.47 6.28
N ILE A 44 2.97 3.04 5.59
CA ILE A 44 3.48 2.57 4.31
C ILE A 44 4.91 2.07 4.50
N SER A 45 5.16 0.85 4.06
CA SER A 45 6.49 0.25 3.95
C SER A 45 6.83 0.00 2.49
N LEU A 46 7.91 0.63 2.00
CA LEU A 46 8.53 0.34 0.71
C LEU A 46 9.76 -0.54 0.91
N LEU A 47 9.83 -1.65 0.19
CA LEU A 47 10.85 -2.68 0.36
C LEU A 47 11.78 -2.69 -0.86
N PHE A 48 13.05 -2.35 -0.65
CA PHE A 48 14.05 -2.17 -1.70
C PHE A 48 15.14 -3.22 -1.60
N GLY A 49 15.23 -4.07 -2.62
CA GLY A 49 16.40 -4.91 -2.88
C GLY A 49 17.61 -4.08 -3.29
N ARG A 50 18.82 -4.53 -2.98
CA ARG A 50 20.08 -3.81 -3.23
C ARG A 50 21.09 -4.61 -4.04
N THR A 51 20.70 -5.74 -4.62
CA THR A 51 21.53 -6.51 -5.55
C THR A 51 20.95 -6.38 -6.94
N ARG A 52 21.73 -5.84 -7.88
CA ARG A 52 21.32 -5.71 -9.29
C ARG A 52 21.29 -7.08 -9.98
N PRO A 53 20.65 -7.20 -11.16
CA PRO A 53 20.64 -8.46 -11.92
C PRO A 53 22.03 -8.99 -12.28
N ASP A 54 23.02 -8.12 -12.42
CA ASP A 54 24.42 -8.49 -12.67
C ASP A 54 25.20 -8.90 -11.39
N GLY A 55 24.53 -8.93 -10.24
CA GLY A 55 25.10 -9.23 -8.93
C GLY A 55 25.80 -8.05 -8.25
N SER A 56 25.93 -6.90 -8.91
CA SER A 56 26.56 -5.73 -8.30
C SER A 56 25.66 -5.08 -7.23
N PRO A 57 26.23 -4.55 -6.13
CA PRO A 57 25.44 -3.94 -5.08
C PRO A 57 25.02 -2.51 -5.44
N VAL A 58 23.81 -2.10 -5.06
CA VAL A 58 23.43 -0.70 -4.92
C VAL A 58 24.18 -0.14 -3.72
N THR A 59 25.20 0.67 -3.96
CA THR A 59 26.09 1.19 -2.90
C THR A 59 25.35 2.12 -1.94
N ASP A 60 25.91 2.38 -0.76
CA ASP A 60 25.30 3.31 0.20
C ASP A 60 25.22 4.74 -0.34
N ALA A 61 26.22 5.18 -1.11
CA ALA A 61 26.18 6.47 -1.79
C ALA A 61 25.03 6.53 -2.81
N GLN A 62 24.88 5.51 -3.65
CA GLN A 62 23.78 5.43 -4.63
C GLN A 62 22.40 5.39 -3.96
N TRP A 63 22.29 4.66 -2.84
CA TRP A 63 21.08 4.61 -2.05
C TRP A 63 20.74 5.97 -1.44
N HIS A 64 21.71 6.64 -0.82
CA HIS A 64 21.52 7.96 -0.21
C HIS A 64 21.09 8.99 -1.25
N ASP A 65 21.75 8.99 -2.40
CA ASP A 65 21.39 9.81 -3.56
C ASP A 65 19.96 9.57 -4.05
N PHE A 66 19.56 8.30 -4.15
CA PHE A 66 18.19 7.95 -4.53
C PHE A 66 17.18 8.45 -3.50
N LEU A 67 17.45 8.24 -2.21
CA LEU A 67 16.58 8.68 -1.12
C LEU A 67 16.38 10.21 -1.18
N ALA A 68 17.47 10.97 -1.28
CA ALA A 68 17.46 12.42 -1.31
C ALA A 68 16.75 13.00 -2.55
N ARG A 69 16.88 12.37 -3.72
CA ARG A 69 16.29 12.87 -4.97
C ARG A 69 14.88 12.38 -5.24
N SER A 70 14.54 11.16 -4.81
CA SER A 70 13.29 10.50 -5.18
C SER A 70 12.30 10.42 -4.04
N VAL A 71 12.75 10.08 -2.84
CA VAL A 71 11.84 9.72 -1.73
C VAL A 71 11.57 10.93 -0.85
N THR A 72 12.62 11.55 -0.30
CA THR A 72 12.49 12.67 0.65
C THR A 72 11.66 13.85 0.11
N PRO A 73 11.80 14.29 -1.16
CA PRO A 73 10.98 15.39 -1.67
C PRO A 73 9.48 15.06 -1.77
N ARG A 74 9.10 13.77 -1.81
CA ARG A 74 7.71 13.32 -1.89
C ARG A 74 7.06 13.11 -0.52
N PHE A 75 7.89 13.00 0.52
CA PHE A 75 7.52 12.82 1.93
C PHE A 75 8.28 13.83 2.82
N PRO A 76 7.99 15.13 2.68
CA PRO A 76 8.72 16.18 3.39
C PRO A 76 8.49 16.15 4.91
N ASP A 77 7.37 15.58 5.36
CA ASP A 77 7.02 15.48 6.78
C ASP A 77 7.84 14.42 7.52
N GLY A 78 8.52 13.54 6.78
CA GLY A 78 9.48 12.60 7.33
C GLY A 78 9.29 11.17 6.86
N LEU A 79 10.32 10.37 7.11
CA LEU A 79 10.37 8.93 6.88
C LEU A 79 11.47 8.32 7.75
N SER A 80 11.43 7.01 7.93
CA SER A 80 12.50 6.24 8.54
C SER A 80 13.05 5.20 7.56
N VAL A 81 14.34 4.89 7.66
CA VAL A 81 14.98 3.87 6.83
C VAL A 81 15.61 2.80 7.72
N PHE A 82 15.14 1.56 7.56
CA PHE A 82 15.71 0.40 8.23
C PHE A 82 16.64 -0.37 7.28
N GLN A 83 17.77 -0.84 7.83
CA GLN A 83 18.56 -1.87 7.17
C GLN A 83 17.87 -3.22 7.36
N ALA A 84 17.83 -4.01 6.30
CA ALA A 84 17.22 -5.34 6.33
C ALA A 84 18.03 -6.31 5.47
N SER A 85 17.74 -7.61 5.63
CA SER A 85 18.11 -8.63 4.66
C SER A 85 16.81 -9.26 4.16
N GLY A 86 16.62 -9.26 2.85
CA GLY A 86 15.43 -9.79 2.20
C GLY A 86 15.71 -11.17 1.62
N GLN A 87 14.72 -12.06 1.68
CA GLN A 87 14.71 -13.29 0.91
C GLN A 87 13.50 -13.29 -0.01
N TRP A 88 13.71 -13.49 -1.30
CA TRP A 88 12.63 -13.44 -2.28
C TRP A 88 12.90 -14.38 -3.44
N ARG A 89 11.83 -14.77 -4.14
CA ARG A 89 11.92 -15.63 -5.31
C ARG A 89 12.26 -14.80 -6.53
N ASP A 90 13.47 -14.95 -7.04
CA ASP A 90 13.88 -14.37 -8.31
C ASP A 90 12.99 -14.91 -9.44
N ARG A 91 12.39 -13.99 -10.22
CA ARG A 91 11.36 -14.37 -11.21
C ARG A 91 11.96 -15.01 -12.46
N THR A 92 13.25 -14.86 -12.69
CA THR A 92 13.94 -15.42 -13.86
C THR A 92 14.44 -16.83 -13.58
N SER A 93 15.22 -17.00 -12.52
CA SER A 93 15.82 -18.27 -12.08
C SER A 93 14.85 -19.15 -11.28
N GLN A 94 13.75 -18.58 -10.77
CA GLN A 94 12.80 -19.24 -9.87
C GLN A 94 13.40 -19.69 -8.53
N GLN A 95 14.61 -19.27 -8.20
CA GLN A 95 15.28 -19.60 -6.93
C GLN A 95 14.98 -18.54 -5.86
N VAL A 96 15.03 -18.95 -4.59
CA VAL A 96 15.01 -17.99 -3.48
C VAL A 96 16.42 -17.44 -3.31
N THR A 97 16.56 -16.13 -3.45
CA THR A 97 17.83 -15.42 -3.24
C THR A 97 17.74 -14.61 -1.94
N SER A 98 18.90 -14.35 -1.35
CA SER A 98 19.05 -13.48 -0.18
C SER A 98 19.83 -12.25 -0.61
N GLU A 99 19.38 -11.06 -0.23
CA GLU A 99 20.06 -9.81 -0.55
C GLU A 99 20.00 -8.76 0.57
N PRO A 100 21.02 -7.88 0.67
CA PRO A 100 20.91 -6.66 1.45
C PRO A 100 19.70 -5.84 0.98
N SER A 101 18.97 -5.27 1.93
CA SER A 101 17.73 -4.55 1.65
C SER A 101 17.62 -3.26 2.47
N ARG A 102 16.74 -2.36 2.02
CA ARG A 102 16.29 -1.19 2.80
C ARG A 102 14.78 -1.20 2.87
N ILE A 103 14.24 -0.87 4.04
CA ILE A 103 12.81 -0.61 4.22
C ILE A 103 12.66 0.87 4.49
N VAL A 104 11.93 1.57 3.63
CA VAL A 104 11.47 2.93 3.91
C VAL A 104 10.10 2.84 4.55
N TRP A 105 9.99 3.41 5.74
CA TRP A 105 8.80 3.43 6.57
C TRP A 105 8.26 4.86 6.63
N ILE A 106 6.98 5.01 6.33
CA ILE A 106 6.30 6.30 6.24
C ILE A 106 4.96 6.20 6.96
N ALA A 107 4.70 7.14 7.86
CA ALA A 107 3.36 7.40 8.38
C ALA A 107 2.70 8.46 7.50
N ALA A 108 1.47 8.21 7.06
CA ALA A 108 0.70 9.14 6.25
C ALA A 108 -0.78 9.14 6.63
N GLU A 109 -1.46 10.25 6.36
CA GLU A 109 -2.92 10.31 6.38
C GLU A 109 -3.49 9.52 5.19
N ALA A 110 -4.52 8.71 5.42
CA ALA A 110 -5.06 7.79 4.41
C ALA A 110 -5.65 8.50 3.18
N ASP A 111 -6.10 9.75 3.36
CA ASP A 111 -6.70 10.62 2.36
C ASP A 111 -5.69 11.61 1.74
N THR A 112 -4.38 11.47 2.03
CA THR A 112 -3.32 12.29 1.43
C THR A 112 -3.45 12.29 -0.10
N PRO A 113 -3.63 13.46 -0.74
CA PRO A 113 -3.73 13.54 -2.19
C PRO A 113 -2.48 13.02 -2.89
N ASP A 114 -2.68 12.33 -4.01
CA ASP A 114 -1.64 11.78 -4.88
C ASP A 114 -0.71 10.75 -4.22
N LEU A 115 -1.04 10.23 -3.04
CA LEU A 115 -0.17 9.30 -2.32
C LEU A 115 0.20 8.07 -3.16
N ALA A 116 -0.77 7.48 -3.84
CA ALA A 116 -0.54 6.36 -4.76
C ALA A 116 0.43 6.75 -5.90
N VAL A 117 0.25 7.93 -6.50
CA VAL A 117 1.10 8.44 -7.59
C VAL A 117 2.53 8.65 -7.11
N ARG A 118 2.72 9.21 -5.91
CA ARG A 118 4.05 9.41 -5.29
C ARG A 118 4.77 8.07 -5.08
N LEU A 119 4.05 7.08 -4.52
CA LEU A 119 4.60 5.75 -4.26
C LEU A 119 4.97 5.03 -5.56
N ASP A 120 4.13 5.09 -6.58
CA ASP A 120 4.41 4.46 -7.86
C ASP A 120 5.57 5.13 -8.61
N ALA A 121 5.69 6.46 -8.52
CA ALA A 121 6.84 7.18 -9.07
C ALA A 121 8.16 6.72 -8.43
N ILE A 122 8.21 6.62 -7.10
CA ILE A 122 9.39 6.13 -6.36
C ILE A 122 9.75 4.71 -6.80
N ARG A 123 8.76 3.82 -6.85
CA ARG A 123 8.95 2.41 -7.24
C ARG A 123 9.44 2.30 -8.67
N ALA A 124 8.88 3.09 -9.60
CA ALA A 124 9.28 3.11 -10.99
C ALA A 124 10.71 3.67 -11.18
N GLU A 125 11.04 4.75 -10.50
CA GLU A 125 12.37 5.35 -10.54
C GLU A 125 13.44 4.39 -10.02
N TYR A 126 13.20 3.70 -8.91
CA TYR A 126 14.16 2.72 -8.37
C TYR A 126 14.36 1.53 -9.31
N ARG A 127 13.27 0.96 -9.84
CA ARG A 127 13.34 -0.14 -10.82
C ARG A 127 14.15 0.27 -12.04
N ARG A 128 13.93 1.49 -12.57
CA ARG A 128 14.66 2.00 -13.73
C ARG A 128 16.14 2.26 -13.41
N ALA A 129 16.44 2.90 -12.29
CA ALA A 129 17.80 3.31 -11.93
C ALA A 129 18.70 2.13 -11.56
N PHE A 130 18.16 1.08 -10.95
CA PHE A 130 18.92 -0.06 -10.43
C PHE A 130 18.54 -1.40 -11.06
N GLN A 131 17.73 -1.39 -12.12
CA GLN A 131 17.29 -2.57 -12.87
C GLN A 131 16.61 -3.63 -11.98
N GLN A 132 15.92 -3.19 -10.94
CA GLN A 132 15.25 -4.06 -10.00
C GLN A 132 13.96 -4.63 -10.60
N GLN A 133 13.68 -5.91 -10.33
CA GLN A 133 12.45 -6.56 -10.80
C GLN A 133 11.21 -5.96 -10.13
N SER A 134 11.34 -5.53 -8.87
CA SER A 134 10.22 -4.96 -8.11
C SER A 134 10.69 -4.06 -6.97
N VAL A 135 9.76 -3.27 -6.45
CA VAL A 135 9.85 -2.63 -5.13
C VAL A 135 8.57 -3.00 -4.41
N GLY A 136 8.71 -3.65 -3.26
CA GLY A 136 7.58 -4.07 -2.43
C GLY A 136 6.86 -2.87 -1.85
N LEU A 137 5.54 -2.98 -1.71
CA LEU A 137 4.69 -1.98 -1.06
C LEU A 137 3.75 -2.73 -0.11
N VAL A 138 3.82 -2.38 1.16
CA VAL A 138 2.90 -2.88 2.20
C VAL A 138 2.26 -1.67 2.85
N ILE A 139 0.94 -1.71 2.99
CA ILE A 139 0.15 -0.66 3.64
C ILE A 139 -0.67 -1.30 4.74
N ARG A 140 -0.64 -0.71 5.93
CA ARG A 140 -1.48 -1.11 7.07
C ARG A 140 -2.16 0.11 7.68
N ALA A 141 -3.39 -0.07 8.15
CA ALA A 141 -4.05 0.94 8.98
C ALA A 141 -3.40 0.96 10.37
N ASP A 142 -3.23 2.14 10.93
CA ASP A 142 -2.66 2.34 12.27
C ASP A 142 -3.25 3.56 12.99
N CYS A 143 -2.76 3.81 14.21
CA CYS A 143 -3.06 5.00 14.99
C CYS A 143 -1.79 5.82 15.12
N GLN A 144 -1.84 7.09 14.73
CA GLN A 144 -0.67 7.97 14.65
C GLN A 144 -0.84 9.21 15.54
N ALA A 145 0.22 9.56 16.27
CA ALA A 145 0.33 10.79 17.05
C ALA A 145 1.78 11.29 16.91
N PHE A 146 1.94 12.55 16.52
CA PHE A 146 3.22 13.23 16.32
C PHE A 146 3.21 14.58 17.05
#